data_AF-A0A225WUM3-F1
#
_entry.id   AF-A0A225WUM3-F1
#
_cell.length_a   1.000
_cell.length_b   1.000
_cell.length_c   1.000
_cell.angle_alpha   90.00
_cell.angle_beta   90.00
_cell.angle_gamma   90.00
#
_symmetry.space_group_name_H-M   'P 1'
#
loop_
_entity.id
_entity.type
_entity.pdbx_description
1 polymer ?
#
loop_
_entity_poly.entity_id
_entity_poly.type
_entity_poly.pdbx_seq_one_letter_code
_entity_poly.pdbx_strand_id
1 'polypeptide(L)'
;MELREASSEFLPFQFDADKLQKLQEALPSDLQFLRLRLRFGFPVEVEIGQKFRIVVDLVDEMGQPVPEEFAPPNGINIFVISQISTCCNSPTEDQLVLKIEDKLTTEKMKHRRTKWVFLASFRSSISQVSSRASETFRVTLSIQMQKDHAKGDHSDDCRQLLQNFCAGSDWVSEKVLVLPLQVDVHVTRASLNKQNVRKPTSTSCQRVFCVSRGMNTMENRILVIEENYGDAMGSHVWDASILLSFVVLQAGIVAPNYPEKGTSSKSKMQSMLELGSGCGLFATVLVNLLPSCTKMTTIFTEKSECTERLRVNLERNCSPQSAIVLPLEWGMTLPDLFSTAVVSVVFAADVLYNWAAHEAFLATLDALVHNQKSSTNLQVFVAHKRRGKASASNLRDLASGAFDFETQCGVRKGSFSCRWTHWRTQKLVSFGPVDLFKLTLTVWCKEGIIQLSMDSLAYSKTCFFWTRRPL
;
A
#
# COMPACT_ATOMS: atom_id res chain seq x y z
N MET A 1 5.04 -45.67 28.22
CA MET A 1 4.40 -44.34 28.09
C MET A 1 5.27 -43.55 27.13
N GLU A 2 4.99 -43.67 25.83
CA GLU A 2 5.76 -43.01 24.78
C GLU A 2 5.50 -41.49 24.84
N LEU A 3 6.56 -40.72 25.04
CA LEU A 3 6.57 -39.29 24.84
C LEU A 3 6.25 -39.02 23.37
N ARG A 4 4.98 -38.70 23.08
CA ARG A 4 4.59 -38.17 21.77
C ARG A 4 5.39 -36.88 21.56
N GLU A 5 6.24 -36.91 20.54
CA GLU A 5 6.91 -35.72 20.00
C GLU A 5 5.88 -34.60 19.86
N ALA A 6 6.21 -33.44 20.43
CA ALA A 6 5.45 -32.22 20.24
C ALA A 6 5.32 -32.00 18.73
N SER A 7 4.10 -32.16 18.20
CA SER A 7 3.78 -31.88 16.81
C SER A 7 4.32 -30.49 16.49
N SER A 8 5.25 -30.40 15.53
CA SER A 8 5.89 -29.14 15.18
C SER A 8 4.80 -28.12 14.86
N GLU A 9 4.55 -27.20 15.78
CA GLU A 9 3.50 -26.22 15.62
C GLU A 9 3.84 -25.34 14.42
N PHE A 10 2.90 -25.27 13.49
CA PHE A 10 2.98 -24.44 12.31
C PHE A 10 3.22 -23.00 12.75
N LEU A 11 4.43 -22.47 12.53
CA LEU A 11 4.71 -21.08 12.82
C LEU A 11 4.11 -20.22 11.69
N PRO A 12 3.07 -19.39 11.99
CA PRO A 12 2.50 -18.48 11.03
C PRO A 12 3.54 -17.44 10.58
N PHE A 13 3.20 -16.66 9.54
CA PHE A 13 3.98 -15.47 9.18
C PHE A 13 4.30 -14.64 10.43
N GLN A 14 5.55 -14.23 10.57
CA GLN A 14 5.97 -13.38 11.67
C GLN A 14 7.00 -12.37 11.20
N PHE A 15 7.21 -11.32 11.98
CA PHE A 15 8.31 -10.40 11.76
C PHE A 15 9.51 -10.79 12.61
N ASP A 16 10.69 -10.69 12.02
CA ASP A 16 11.98 -10.73 12.71
C ASP A 16 12.10 -9.49 13.61
N ALA A 17 12.08 -9.70 14.93
CA ALA A 17 12.08 -8.61 15.91
C ALA A 17 13.37 -7.76 15.84
N ASP A 18 14.53 -8.39 15.62
CA ASP A 18 15.81 -7.70 15.54
C ASP A 18 15.89 -6.84 14.27
N LYS A 19 15.38 -7.34 13.15
CA LYS A 19 15.31 -6.54 11.91
C LYS A 19 14.29 -5.41 12.04
N LEU A 20 13.14 -5.64 12.67
CA LEU A 20 12.18 -4.57 12.94
C LEU A 20 12.80 -3.44 13.77
N GLN A 21 13.53 -3.81 14.83
CA GLN A 21 14.23 -2.85 15.69
C GLN A 21 15.28 -2.05 14.90
N LYS A 22 16.12 -2.73 14.10
CA LYS A 22 17.11 -2.08 13.22
C LYS A 22 16.47 -1.10 12.24
N LEU A 23 15.37 -1.49 11.61
CA LEU A 23 14.63 -0.60 10.70
C LEU A 23 14.08 0.63 11.44
N GLN A 24 13.59 0.45 12.67
CA GLN A 24 13.06 1.54 13.48
C GLN A 24 14.16 2.51 13.93
N GLU A 25 15.36 2.02 14.24
CA GLU A 25 16.51 2.85 14.61
C GLU A 25 17.05 3.64 13.41
N ALA A 26 17.04 3.03 12.23
CA ALA A 26 17.54 3.65 11.01
C ALA A 26 16.61 4.71 10.40
N LEU A 27 15.30 4.50 10.52
CA LEU A 27 14.29 5.40 9.98
C LEU A 27 13.94 6.50 10.99
N PRO A 28 13.87 7.78 10.57
CA PRO A 28 13.50 8.86 11.47
C PRO A 28 12.12 8.64 12.11
N SER A 29 12.03 8.85 13.43
CA SER A 29 10.75 8.77 14.16
C SER A 29 9.70 9.79 13.70
N ASP A 30 10.13 10.84 13.00
CA ASP A 30 9.32 11.89 12.40
C ASP A 30 9.37 11.91 10.86
N LEU A 31 9.80 10.79 10.24
CA LEU A 31 9.82 10.61 8.79
C LEU A 31 8.50 11.01 8.13
N GLN A 32 8.52 11.92 7.18
CA GLN A 32 7.38 12.32 6.36
C GLN A 32 7.54 11.82 4.93
N PHE A 33 6.47 11.23 4.41
CA PHE A 33 6.33 10.97 2.98
C PHE A 33 5.61 12.13 2.34
N LEU A 34 6.30 12.84 1.45
CA LEU A 34 5.67 13.83 0.60
C LEU A 34 5.50 13.27 -0.80
N ARG A 35 4.57 13.85 -1.55
CA ARG A 35 4.24 13.41 -2.90
C ARG A 35 4.36 14.59 -3.84
N LEU A 36 4.95 14.32 -5.00
CA LEU A 36 4.69 15.15 -6.16
C LEU A 36 3.26 14.85 -6.62
N ARG A 37 2.45 15.90 -6.75
CA ARG A 37 1.11 15.85 -7.34
C ARG A 37 1.09 16.72 -8.58
N LEU A 38 0.63 16.16 -9.68
CA LEU A 38 0.32 16.94 -10.86
C LEU A 38 -1.14 17.43 -10.75
N ARG A 39 -1.34 18.75 -10.73
CA ARG A 39 -2.65 19.38 -10.92
C ARG A 39 -2.84 19.65 -12.41
N PHE A 40 -3.77 18.91 -13.01
CA PHE A 40 -4.04 19.01 -14.43
C PHE A 40 -4.95 20.18 -14.76
N GLY A 41 -4.63 20.78 -15.90
CA GLY A 41 -5.60 21.34 -16.84
C GLY A 41 -5.18 20.88 -18.23
N PHE A 42 -5.05 19.57 -18.46
CA PHE A 42 -4.91 19.09 -19.83
C PHE A 42 -6.16 19.52 -20.57
N PRO A 43 -6.02 20.17 -21.73
CA PRO A 43 -7.19 20.45 -22.53
C PRO A 43 -7.80 19.09 -22.91
N VAL A 44 -9.14 19.01 -22.83
CA VAL A 44 -9.89 17.80 -23.21
C VAL A 44 -9.46 17.33 -24.61
N GLU A 45 -9.11 18.29 -25.46
CA GLU A 45 -8.57 18.15 -26.80
C GLU A 45 -7.17 18.75 -26.87
N VAL A 46 -6.23 18.03 -27.47
CA VAL A 46 -4.85 18.50 -27.65
C VAL A 46 -4.64 18.86 -29.12
N GLU A 47 -4.41 20.14 -29.42
CA GLU A 47 -3.91 20.58 -30.72
C GLU A 47 -2.36 20.55 -30.72
N ILE A 48 -1.74 20.08 -31.80
CA ILE A 48 -0.28 20.12 -31.93
C ILE A 48 0.19 21.58 -31.88
N GLY A 49 1.19 21.87 -31.05
CA GLY A 49 1.67 23.22 -30.79
C GLY A 49 0.85 24.01 -29.75
N GLN A 50 -0.32 23.52 -29.33
CA GLN A 50 -1.09 24.15 -28.26
C GLN A 50 -0.30 24.12 -26.96
N LYS A 51 -0.15 25.30 -26.37
CA LYS A 51 0.49 25.47 -25.07
C LYS A 51 -0.52 25.26 -23.96
N PHE A 52 -0.16 24.46 -22.97
CA PHE A 52 -0.95 24.26 -21.76
C PHE A 52 -0.05 24.23 -20.52
N ARG A 53 -0.66 24.44 -19.36
CA ARG A 53 0.07 24.54 -18.09
C ARG A 53 0.09 23.19 -17.39
N ILE A 54 1.28 22.80 -16.95
CA ILE A 54 1.48 21.68 -16.02
C ILE A 54 1.83 22.28 -14.67
N VAL A 55 1.02 21.98 -13.66
CA VAL A 55 1.26 22.40 -12.29
C VAL A 55 1.69 21.19 -11.49
N VAL A 56 2.89 21.24 -10.92
CA VAL A 56 3.37 20.24 -9.97
C VAL A 56 3.36 20.89 -8.60
N ASP A 57 2.77 20.22 -7.62
CA ASP A 57 2.88 20.59 -6.21
C ASP A 57 3.61 19.51 -5.44
N LEU A 58 4.25 19.93 -4.35
CA LEU A 58 4.62 19.04 -3.26
C LEU A 58 3.48 19.06 -2.23
N VAL A 59 2.93 17.89 -1.94
CA VAL A 59 1.78 17.70 -1.04
C VAL A 59 2.00 16.53 -0.10
N ASP A 60 1.20 16.47 0.96
CA ASP A 60 1.07 15.26 1.77
C ASP A 60 0.21 14.18 1.05
N GLU A 61 -0.03 13.05 1.70
CA GLU A 61 -0.90 11.98 1.19
C GLU A 61 -2.35 12.39 0.96
N MET A 62 -2.83 13.42 1.66
CA MET A 62 -4.19 13.94 1.52
C MET A 62 -4.27 15.03 0.45
N GLY A 63 -3.16 15.33 -0.23
CA GLY A 63 -3.10 16.39 -1.23
C GLY A 63 -3.09 17.80 -0.63
N GLN A 64 -2.83 17.94 0.67
CA GLN A 64 -2.72 19.23 1.34
C GLN A 64 -1.34 19.85 1.10
N PRO A 65 -1.25 21.19 1.09
CA PRO A 65 0.03 21.88 1.03
C PRO A 65 0.92 21.49 2.21
N VAL A 66 2.20 21.33 1.91
CA VAL A 66 3.21 20.97 2.91
C VAL A 66 3.59 22.22 3.72
N PRO A 67 3.75 22.09 5.06
CA PRO A 67 4.33 23.14 5.91
C PRO A 67 5.70 23.64 5.41
N GLU A 68 6.03 24.90 5.68
CA GLU A 68 7.26 25.51 5.18
C GLU A 68 8.54 24.82 5.67
N GLU A 69 8.50 24.23 6.87
CA GLU A 69 9.62 23.48 7.47
C GLU A 69 9.99 22.20 6.70
N PHE A 70 9.08 21.66 5.89
CA PHE A 70 9.34 20.52 5.02
C PHE A 70 9.46 20.92 3.55
N ALA A 71 9.41 22.22 3.25
CA ALA A 71 9.62 22.69 1.90
C ALA A 71 11.07 22.37 1.47
N PRO A 72 11.26 21.98 0.20
CA PRO A 72 12.59 21.64 -0.29
C PRO A 72 13.54 22.84 -0.18
N PRO A 73 14.83 22.61 0.10
CA PRO A 73 15.83 23.68 0.08
C PRO A 73 15.93 24.32 -1.31
N ASN A 74 16.51 25.51 -1.37
CA ASN A 74 16.82 26.16 -2.65
C ASN A 74 17.69 25.23 -3.50
N GLY A 75 17.47 25.20 -4.82
CA GLY A 75 18.26 24.41 -5.76
C GLY A 75 17.65 23.06 -6.16
N ILE A 76 16.49 22.66 -5.61
CA ILE A 76 15.84 21.44 -6.13
C ILE A 76 15.18 21.71 -7.49
N ASN A 77 15.62 20.93 -8.47
CA ASN A 77 15.05 20.92 -9.82
C ASN A 77 14.01 19.80 -9.92
N ILE A 78 12.86 20.15 -10.51
CA ILE A 78 11.87 19.17 -10.93
C ILE A 78 12.01 19.02 -12.43
N PHE A 79 12.23 17.79 -12.86
CA PHE A 79 12.25 17.42 -14.25
C PHE A 79 10.95 16.71 -14.59
N VAL A 80 10.45 17.00 -15.79
CA VAL A 80 9.34 16.29 -16.37
C VAL A 80 9.87 15.66 -17.64
N ILE A 81 9.95 14.33 -17.65
CA ILE A 81 10.52 13.54 -18.75
C ILE A 81 9.36 12.98 -19.54
N SER A 82 9.31 13.27 -20.85
CA SER A 82 8.31 12.66 -21.74
C SER A 82 8.89 11.45 -22.44
N GLN A 83 8.24 10.29 -22.31
CA GLN A 83 8.53 9.09 -23.08
C GLN A 83 7.31 8.74 -23.94
N ILE A 84 7.55 8.36 -25.19
CA ILE A 84 6.50 7.95 -26.12
C ILE A 84 6.61 6.43 -26.29
N SER A 85 5.50 5.73 -26.10
CA SER A 85 5.40 4.32 -26.48
C SER A 85 4.41 4.20 -27.63
N THR A 86 4.87 3.82 -28.81
CA THR A 86 3.99 3.42 -29.92
C THR A 86 3.55 1.98 -29.71
N CYS A 87 2.26 1.69 -29.93
CA CYS A 87 1.73 0.33 -29.81
C CYS A 87 2.22 -0.61 -30.94
N CYS A 88 2.86 -0.05 -31.96
CA CYS A 88 3.34 -0.75 -33.15
C CYS A 88 4.87 -0.80 -33.12
N ASN A 89 5.45 -2.00 -33.16
CA ASN A 89 6.90 -2.27 -33.13
C ASN A 89 7.67 -1.79 -34.39
N SER A 90 7.07 -0.93 -35.22
CA SER A 90 7.79 -0.28 -36.31
C SER A 90 8.44 1.01 -35.78
N PRO A 91 9.78 1.14 -35.81
CA PRO A 91 10.50 2.33 -35.33
C PRO A 91 10.34 3.56 -36.25
N THR A 92 9.20 3.70 -36.92
CA THR A 92 8.93 4.76 -37.90
C THR A 92 8.58 6.08 -37.21
N GLU A 93 9.57 6.98 -37.20
CA GLU A 93 9.65 8.46 -37.27
C GLU A 93 8.51 9.41 -36.79
N ASP A 94 7.33 8.93 -36.44
CA ASP A 94 6.18 9.75 -36.03
C ASP A 94 6.15 9.91 -34.50
N GLN A 95 7.01 10.78 -33.96
CA GLN A 95 7.12 10.99 -32.51
C GLN A 95 6.45 12.29 -32.06
N LEU A 96 5.36 12.15 -31.30
CA LEU A 96 4.72 13.25 -30.57
C LEU A 96 5.49 13.59 -29.29
N VAL A 97 6.43 14.53 -29.36
CA VAL A 97 7.25 14.93 -28.20
C VAL A 97 6.53 15.99 -27.37
N LEU A 98 6.44 15.80 -26.05
CA LEU A 98 6.02 16.87 -25.17
C LEU A 98 7.20 17.80 -24.91
N LYS A 99 7.20 18.98 -25.52
CA LYS A 99 8.18 20.01 -25.19
C LYS A 99 7.73 20.75 -23.94
N ILE A 100 8.61 20.83 -22.97
CA ILE A 100 8.42 21.57 -21.72
C ILE A 100 9.28 22.82 -21.81
N GLU A 101 8.65 23.98 -21.81
CA GLU A 101 9.30 25.28 -21.81
C GLU A 101 9.67 25.68 -20.37
N ASP A 102 10.71 26.52 -20.25
CA ASP A 102 11.35 26.87 -18.97
C ASP A 102 10.36 27.30 -17.88
N LYS A 103 10.77 27.04 -16.63
CA LYS A 103 10.05 27.40 -15.41
C LYS A 103 9.63 28.86 -15.46
N LEU A 104 8.33 29.14 -15.34
CA LEU A 104 7.80 30.50 -15.23
C LEU A 104 8.24 31.12 -13.89
N THR A 105 9.46 31.68 -13.84
CA THR A 105 9.94 32.46 -12.70
C THR A 105 9.28 33.83 -12.71
N THR A 106 8.08 33.90 -12.18
CA THR A 106 7.52 35.19 -11.74
C THR A 106 8.05 35.51 -10.34
N GLU A 107 8.30 36.78 -10.03
CA GLU A 107 8.71 37.23 -8.68
C GLU A 107 7.79 36.69 -7.56
N LYS A 108 6.49 36.55 -7.86
CA LYS A 108 5.50 35.93 -6.96
C LYS A 108 5.72 34.44 -6.71
N MET A 109 6.42 33.72 -7.60
CA MET A 109 6.76 32.30 -7.42
C MET A 109 8.06 32.07 -6.65
N LYS A 110 8.92 33.08 -6.46
CA LYS A 110 10.08 32.98 -5.54
C LYS A 110 9.67 32.58 -4.12
N HIS A 111 8.42 32.85 -3.73
CA HIS A 111 7.89 32.58 -2.40
C HIS A 111 7.19 31.21 -2.27
N ARG A 112 6.96 30.47 -3.37
CA ARG A 112 6.24 29.18 -3.33
C ARG A 112 7.20 28.03 -3.61
N ARG A 113 7.95 27.62 -2.59
CA ARG A 113 8.93 26.51 -2.65
C ARG A 113 8.31 25.13 -2.92
N THR A 114 6.99 25.00 -2.83
CA THR A 114 6.25 23.75 -2.99
C THR A 114 5.41 23.67 -4.27
N LYS A 115 5.56 24.64 -5.19
CA LYS A 115 4.76 24.71 -6.42
C LYS A 115 5.61 25.09 -7.63
N TRP A 116 5.52 24.28 -8.68
CA TRP A 116 6.20 24.48 -9.95
C TRP A 116 5.18 24.55 -11.08
N VAL A 117 5.36 25.50 -11.99
CA VAL A 117 4.49 25.67 -13.16
C VAL A 117 5.36 25.62 -14.39
N PHE A 118 5.03 24.67 -15.26
CA PHE A 118 5.66 24.46 -16.54
C PHE A 118 4.67 24.79 -17.64
N LEU A 119 5.17 25.29 -18.76
CA LEU A 119 4.39 25.40 -19.97
C LEU A 119 4.80 24.25 -20.89
N ALA A 120 3.84 23.52 -21.43
CA ALA A 120 4.12 22.38 -22.27
C ALA A 120 3.31 22.44 -23.56
N SER A 121 3.85 21.85 -24.63
CA SER A 121 3.16 21.71 -25.91
C SER A 121 3.60 20.42 -26.58
N PHE A 122 2.66 19.74 -27.24
CA PHE A 122 3.00 18.58 -28.05
C PHE A 122 3.53 19.04 -29.41
N ARG A 123 4.62 18.44 -29.86
CA ARG A 123 5.23 18.70 -31.17
C ARG A 123 5.25 17.41 -31.99
N SER A 124 4.94 17.53 -33.28
CA SER A 124 5.19 16.46 -34.25
C SER A 124 6.54 16.70 -34.92
N SER A 125 7.31 15.64 -35.12
CA SER A 125 8.52 15.65 -35.95
C SER A 125 8.23 15.92 -37.44
N ILE A 126 6.99 15.73 -37.88
CA ILE A 126 6.61 15.74 -39.29
C ILE A 126 5.84 17.01 -39.66
N SER A 127 6.33 17.71 -40.69
CA SER A 127 5.72 18.92 -41.25
C SER A 127 4.47 18.64 -42.10
N GLN A 128 4.21 17.38 -42.48
CA GLN A 128 3.04 16.94 -43.23
C GLN A 128 2.47 15.65 -42.64
N VAL A 129 1.63 15.76 -41.60
CA VAL A 129 0.84 14.62 -41.11
C VAL A 129 -0.12 14.22 -42.22
N SER A 130 0.24 13.18 -42.97
CA SER A 130 -0.66 12.62 -43.98
C SER A 130 -1.97 12.22 -43.28
N SER A 131 -3.10 12.45 -43.94
CA SER A 131 -4.46 12.34 -43.39
C SER A 131 -4.91 10.91 -43.03
N ARG A 132 -3.98 10.03 -42.66
CA ARG A 132 -4.26 8.66 -42.24
C ARG A 132 -4.83 8.62 -40.82
N ALA A 133 -5.69 7.63 -40.62
CA ALA A 133 -6.72 7.61 -39.61
C ALA A 133 -6.21 7.47 -38.16
N SER A 134 -6.77 8.30 -37.28
CA SER A 134 -7.07 8.03 -35.86
C SER A 134 -6.03 7.21 -35.07
N GLU A 135 -4.78 7.66 -34.99
CA GLU A 135 -3.82 7.07 -34.06
C GLU A 135 -4.01 7.64 -32.65
N THR A 136 -3.99 6.75 -31.66
CA THR A 136 -3.95 7.09 -30.23
C THR A 136 -2.49 7.13 -29.81
N PHE A 137 -2.07 8.26 -29.23
CA PHE A 137 -0.72 8.44 -28.72
C PHE A 137 -0.70 8.25 -27.20
N ARG A 138 0.25 7.48 -26.70
CA ARG A 138 0.54 7.38 -25.27
C ARG A 138 1.80 8.18 -24.97
N VAL A 139 1.66 9.19 -24.12
CA VAL A 139 2.76 10.03 -23.64
C VAL A 139 2.89 9.84 -22.14
N THR A 140 3.97 9.21 -21.72
CA THR A 140 4.31 9.04 -20.31
C THR A 140 5.10 10.26 -19.84
N LEU A 141 4.64 10.89 -18.75
CA LEU A 141 5.29 11.97 -18.05
C LEU A 141 5.84 11.46 -16.73
N SER A 142 7.16 11.35 -16.61
CA SER A 142 7.79 11.07 -15.33
C SER A 142 8.16 12.38 -14.66
N ILE A 143 7.70 12.60 -13.42
CA ILE A 143 8.04 13.76 -12.61
C ILE A 143 8.95 13.31 -11.50
N GLN A 144 10.18 13.79 -11.53
CA GLN A 144 11.20 13.45 -10.56
C GLN A 144 11.79 14.73 -9.97
N MET A 145 12.05 14.70 -8.68
CA MET A 145 12.97 15.63 -8.06
C MET A 145 14.38 15.09 -8.32
N GLN A 146 15.32 15.99 -8.56
CA GLN A 146 16.73 15.67 -8.54
C GLN A 146 17.39 16.59 -7.53
N LYS A 147 18.10 15.99 -6.58
CA LYS A 147 19.01 16.74 -5.72
C LYS A 147 20.37 16.86 -6.39
N ASP A 148 20.95 18.06 -6.40
CA ASP A 148 22.38 18.21 -6.67
C ASP A 148 23.11 17.43 -5.56
N HIS A 149 23.61 16.24 -5.89
CA HIS A 149 24.31 15.39 -4.94
C HIS A 149 25.61 16.08 -4.51
N ALA A 150 25.54 16.93 -3.49
CA ALA A 150 26.65 17.08 -2.59
C ALA A 150 26.90 15.67 -2.02
N LYS A 151 28.08 15.09 -2.29
CA LYS A 151 28.55 13.81 -1.74
C LYS A 151 28.50 13.89 -0.21
N GLY A 152 27.33 13.64 0.35
CA GLY A 152 27.07 13.54 1.78
C GLY A 152 27.34 12.11 2.22
N ASP A 153 28.00 12.02 3.37
CA ASP A 153 28.57 10.84 4.00
C ASP A 153 27.59 9.65 4.10
N HIS A 154 28.16 8.46 4.06
CA HIS A 154 27.52 7.14 4.01
C HIS A 154 26.20 7.06 4.82
N SER A 155 25.07 7.24 4.14
CA SER A 155 23.75 7.12 4.77
C SER A 155 23.47 5.66 5.13
N ASP A 156 22.93 5.43 6.32
CA ASP A 156 22.36 4.19 6.83
C ASP A 156 21.73 3.30 5.71
N ASP A 157 22.23 2.06 5.57
CA ASP A 157 21.83 1.10 4.53
C ASP A 157 20.29 0.96 4.45
N CYS A 158 19.57 1.05 5.57
CA CYS A 158 18.12 0.88 5.57
C CYS A 158 17.39 2.05 4.89
N ARG A 159 17.92 3.28 4.99
CA ARG A 159 17.33 4.44 4.30
C ARG A 159 17.52 4.34 2.80
N GLN A 160 18.70 3.88 2.36
CA GLN A 160 18.95 3.62 0.95
C GLN A 160 18.03 2.50 0.43
N LEU A 161 17.80 1.45 1.23
CA LEU A 161 16.85 0.39 0.87
C LEU A 161 15.41 0.91 0.73
N LEU A 162 14.94 1.78 1.63
CA LEU A 162 13.61 2.40 1.51
C LEU A 162 13.53 3.32 0.30
N GLN A 163 14.56 4.13 0.04
CA GLN A 163 14.63 5.00 -1.13
C GLN A 163 14.62 4.18 -2.43
N ASN A 164 15.39 3.08 -2.48
CA ASN A 164 15.40 2.16 -3.60
C ASN A 164 14.03 1.52 -3.80
N PHE A 165 13.37 1.11 -2.71
CA PHE A 165 12.02 0.55 -2.75
C PHE A 165 11.03 1.55 -3.38
N CYS A 166 11.10 2.82 -2.99
CA CYS A 166 10.34 3.92 -3.60
C CYS A 166 11.05 4.45 -4.85
N ALA A 167 11.08 3.65 -5.93
CA ALA A 167 11.85 3.92 -7.14
C ALA A 167 11.76 5.39 -7.64
N GLY A 168 12.90 6.07 -7.69
CA GLY A 168 13.01 7.49 -8.09
C GLY A 168 12.71 8.50 -6.99
N SER A 169 12.55 8.05 -5.73
CA SER A 169 12.38 8.93 -4.58
C SER A 169 13.69 9.60 -4.19
N ASP A 170 13.55 10.79 -3.61
CA ASP A 170 14.68 11.61 -3.19
C ASP A 170 14.46 12.17 -1.79
N TRP A 171 15.54 12.16 -1.00
CA TRP A 171 15.58 12.76 0.33
C TRP A 171 15.87 14.26 0.25
N VAL A 172 14.86 15.08 0.57
CA VAL A 172 15.02 16.54 0.61
C VAL A 172 15.58 17.04 1.94
N SER A 173 15.40 16.25 3.01
CA SER A 173 16.02 16.44 4.33
C SER A 173 16.19 15.08 5.02
N GLU A 174 16.81 15.06 6.19
CA GLU A 174 16.92 13.87 7.05
C GLU A 174 15.57 13.23 7.41
N LYS A 175 14.47 13.99 7.30
CA LYS A 175 13.14 13.60 7.78
C LYS A 175 12.13 13.46 6.67
N VAL A 176 12.49 13.77 5.42
CA VAL A 176 11.50 13.92 4.35
C VAL A 176 11.96 13.15 3.13
N LEU A 177 11.22 12.09 2.82
CA LEU A 177 11.32 11.35 1.58
C LEU A 177 10.23 11.82 0.63
N VAL A 178 10.61 12.29 -0.56
CA VAL A 178 9.64 12.67 -1.58
C VAL A 178 9.43 11.50 -2.54
N LEU A 179 8.19 11.04 -2.58
CA LEU A 179 7.74 10.02 -3.52
C LEU A 179 7.56 10.66 -4.90
N PRO A 180 8.24 10.13 -5.94
CA PRO A 180 8.09 10.64 -7.28
C PRO A 180 6.69 10.28 -7.80
N LEU A 181 6.32 10.90 -8.91
CA LEU A 181 5.07 10.61 -9.58
C LEU A 181 5.36 10.31 -11.04
N GLN A 182 4.93 9.15 -11.51
CA GLN A 182 4.81 8.88 -12.93
C GLN A 182 3.36 9.12 -13.34
N VAL A 183 3.15 9.82 -14.43
CA VAL A 183 1.82 10.11 -14.96
C VAL A 183 1.79 9.63 -16.40
N ASP A 184 0.95 8.66 -16.69
CA ASP A 184 0.69 8.25 -18.06
C ASP A 184 -0.47 9.09 -18.64
N VAL A 185 -0.16 9.86 -19.67
CA VAL A 185 -1.13 10.68 -20.39
C VAL A 185 -1.49 9.96 -21.69
N HIS A 186 -2.75 9.54 -21.79
CA HIS A 186 -3.28 8.88 -22.97
C HIS A 186 -4.02 9.91 -23.83
N VAL A 187 -3.39 10.31 -24.93
CA VAL A 187 -3.96 11.26 -25.90
C VAL A 187 -4.60 10.46 -27.04
N THR A 188 -5.90 10.22 -26.94
CA THR A 188 -6.64 9.37 -27.90
C THR A 188 -6.84 9.99 -29.28
N ARG A 189 -6.77 11.33 -29.40
CA ARG A 189 -6.80 12.02 -30.70
C ARG A 189 -6.20 13.42 -30.61
N ALA A 190 -5.05 13.65 -31.23
CA ALA A 190 -4.59 15.01 -31.56
C ALA A 190 -5.13 15.35 -32.96
N SER A 191 -5.95 16.40 -33.07
CA SER A 191 -6.48 16.82 -34.37
C SER A 191 -5.78 18.08 -34.85
N LEU A 192 -5.47 18.13 -36.16
CA LEU A 192 -5.09 19.36 -36.85
C LEU A 192 -6.32 20.20 -37.26
N ASN A 193 -7.52 19.62 -37.29
CA ASN A 193 -8.75 20.26 -37.77
C ASN A 193 -9.94 20.07 -36.81
N LYS A 194 -10.72 21.14 -36.59
CA LYS A 194 -11.81 21.22 -35.58
C LYS A 194 -13.06 20.37 -35.86
N GLN A 195 -13.10 19.56 -36.93
CA GLN A 195 -14.37 19.17 -37.55
C GLN A 195 -14.85 17.72 -37.36
N ASN A 196 -14.23 16.81 -36.58
CA ASN A 196 -14.86 15.49 -36.36
C ASN A 196 -14.57 14.82 -35.01
N VAL A 197 -15.65 14.34 -34.40
CA VAL A 197 -15.80 13.47 -33.20
C VAL A 197 -14.68 13.59 -32.16
N ARG A 198 -15.01 14.33 -31.09
CA ARG A 198 -14.19 14.65 -29.93
C ARG A 198 -14.10 13.43 -29.01
N LYS A 199 -12.91 12.86 -28.81
CA LYS A 199 -12.65 11.91 -27.73
C LYS A 199 -11.81 12.62 -26.65
N PRO A 200 -12.18 12.52 -25.37
CA PRO A 200 -11.45 13.20 -24.31
C PRO A 200 -10.07 12.56 -24.08
N THR A 201 -9.08 13.41 -23.79
CA THR A 201 -7.80 12.97 -23.22
C THR A 201 -8.06 12.28 -21.88
N SER A 202 -7.44 11.12 -21.64
CA SER A 202 -7.47 10.45 -20.33
C SER A 202 -6.09 10.48 -19.69
N THR A 203 -6.06 10.57 -18.37
CA THR A 203 -4.84 10.58 -17.57
C THR A 203 -4.93 9.47 -16.54
N SER A 204 -3.87 8.68 -16.44
CA SER A 204 -3.66 7.70 -15.38
C SER A 204 -2.44 8.12 -14.57
N CYS A 205 -2.56 8.15 -13.25
CA CYS A 205 -1.41 8.39 -12.38
C CYS A 205 -0.84 7.05 -11.94
N GLN A 206 0.49 6.95 -11.88
CA GLN A 206 1.17 5.73 -11.53
C GLN A 206 2.28 6.00 -10.52
N ARG A 207 2.52 5.02 -9.65
CA ARG A 207 3.69 4.98 -8.79
C ARG A 207 4.52 3.76 -9.13
N VAL A 208 5.83 3.97 -9.15
CA VAL A 208 6.79 2.92 -9.42
C VAL A 208 7.49 2.55 -8.12
N PHE A 209 7.58 1.25 -7.87
CA PHE A 209 8.32 0.70 -6.75
C PHE A 209 9.34 -0.32 -7.26
N CYS A 210 10.43 -0.50 -6.54
CA CYS A 210 11.42 -1.52 -6.84
C CYS A 210 11.43 -2.56 -5.72
N VAL A 211 11.19 -3.82 -6.06
CA VAL A 211 11.24 -4.92 -5.12
C VAL A 211 12.53 -5.70 -5.36
N SER A 212 13.38 -5.75 -4.34
CA SER A 212 14.62 -6.51 -4.31
C SER A 212 14.56 -7.49 -3.15
N ARG A 213 14.81 -8.79 -3.41
CA ARG A 213 14.70 -9.84 -2.39
C ARG A 213 16.06 -10.13 -1.74
N GLY A 214 16.35 -9.42 -0.66
CA GLY A 214 17.61 -9.60 0.07
C GLY A 214 18.82 -8.99 -0.65
N MET A 215 19.95 -8.86 0.05
CA MET A 215 21.10 -8.09 -0.44
C MET A 215 21.86 -8.73 -1.60
N ASN A 216 21.60 -10.01 -1.92
CA ASN A 216 22.44 -10.81 -2.83
C ASN A 216 21.75 -11.29 -4.12
N THR A 217 20.46 -11.07 -4.33
CA THR A 217 19.80 -11.45 -5.61
C THR A 217 19.62 -10.23 -6.50
N MET A 218 20.24 -10.25 -7.68
CA MET A 218 20.24 -9.18 -8.68
C MET A 218 18.89 -8.95 -9.38
N GLU A 219 17.82 -9.67 -9.01
CA GLU A 219 16.50 -9.49 -9.61
C GLU A 219 15.72 -8.36 -8.92
N ASN A 220 15.98 -7.13 -9.38
CA ASN A 220 15.13 -5.99 -9.09
C ASN A 220 13.86 -6.08 -9.94
N ARG A 221 12.70 -6.22 -9.30
CA ARG A 221 11.40 -6.19 -9.98
C ARG A 221 10.80 -4.80 -9.87
N ILE A 222 10.43 -4.23 -11.01
CA ILE A 222 9.72 -2.96 -11.07
C ILE A 222 8.24 -3.25 -10.91
N LEU A 223 7.60 -2.62 -9.92
CA LEU A 223 6.16 -2.63 -9.74
C LEU A 223 5.59 -1.30 -10.18
N VAL A 224 4.49 -1.34 -10.93
CA VAL A 224 3.75 -0.15 -11.39
C VAL A 224 2.34 -0.20 -10.86
N ILE A 225 2.00 0.71 -9.95
CA ILE A 225 0.69 0.80 -9.31
C ILE A 225 -0.06 2.01 -9.86
N GLU A 226 -1.21 1.78 -10.47
CA GLU A 226 -2.12 2.85 -10.91
C GLU A 226 -2.89 3.45 -9.74
N GLU A 227 -2.96 4.77 -9.70
CA GLU A 227 -3.72 5.59 -8.78
C GLU A 227 -4.69 6.52 -9.53
N ASN A 228 -5.87 6.75 -8.96
CA ASN A 228 -6.85 7.70 -9.51
C ASN A 228 -7.13 8.82 -8.51
N TYR A 229 -6.46 9.97 -8.68
CA TYR A 229 -6.68 11.17 -7.87
C TYR A 229 -8.08 11.75 -8.05
N GLY A 230 -8.78 11.91 -6.93
CA GLY A 230 -10.14 12.46 -6.88
C GLY A 230 -11.24 11.41 -6.93
N ASP A 231 -10.90 10.12 -6.99
CA ASP A 231 -11.85 9.01 -6.85
C ASP A 231 -11.93 8.53 -5.37
N ALA A 232 -12.63 7.43 -5.11
CA ALA A 232 -12.74 6.80 -3.79
C ALA A 232 -11.38 6.61 -3.09
N MET A 233 -11.37 6.60 -1.74
CA MET A 233 -10.16 6.45 -0.93
C MET A 233 -9.33 5.18 -1.24
N GLY A 234 -9.96 4.15 -1.82
CA GLY A 234 -9.31 2.92 -2.28
C GLY A 234 -8.49 3.07 -3.57
N SER A 235 -8.44 4.25 -4.17
CA SER A 235 -7.73 4.52 -5.43
C SER A 235 -6.30 5.03 -5.25
N HIS A 236 -5.76 4.98 -4.03
CA HIS A 236 -4.52 5.65 -3.64
C HIS A 236 -3.56 4.75 -2.87
N VAL A 237 -2.26 4.96 -3.10
CA VAL A 237 -1.21 4.37 -2.29
C VAL A 237 -1.01 5.21 -1.01
N TRP A 238 -1.39 4.61 0.10
CA TRP A 238 -1.22 5.19 1.44
C TRP A 238 0.16 4.87 2.04
N ASP A 239 0.70 5.79 2.85
CA ASP A 239 2.02 5.64 3.47
C ASP A 239 2.15 4.34 4.28
N ALA A 240 1.07 3.94 4.97
CA ALA A 240 1.07 2.71 5.75
C ALA A 240 1.24 1.47 4.86
N SER A 241 0.72 1.49 3.62
CA SER A 241 0.90 0.40 2.65
C SER A 241 2.34 0.36 2.13
N ILE A 242 2.95 1.52 1.88
CA ILE A 242 4.38 1.63 1.49
C ILE A 242 5.26 1.04 2.59
N LEU A 243 5.08 1.49 3.82
CA LEU A 243 5.88 1.03 4.95
C LEU A 243 5.63 -0.43 5.29
N LEU A 244 4.37 -0.91 5.28
CA LEU A 244 4.08 -2.32 5.50
C LEU A 244 4.74 -3.20 4.43
N SER A 245 4.67 -2.79 3.17
CA SER A 245 5.33 -3.50 2.06
C SER A 245 6.84 -3.59 2.25
N PHE A 246 7.47 -2.46 2.57
CA PHE A 246 8.91 -2.40 2.85
C PHE A 246 9.29 -3.28 4.03
N VAL A 247 8.55 -3.20 5.13
CA VAL A 247 8.83 -3.96 6.35
C VAL A 247 8.65 -5.46 6.14
N VAL A 248 7.63 -5.90 5.39
CA VAL A 248 7.47 -7.31 5.03
C VAL A 248 8.59 -7.81 4.15
N LEU A 249 9.12 -6.99 3.23
CA LEU A 249 10.29 -7.34 2.42
C LEU A 249 11.57 -7.52 3.26
N GLN A 250 11.79 -6.65 4.25
CA GLN A 250 13.04 -6.62 5.00
C GLN A 250 13.02 -7.52 6.25
N ALA A 251 11.91 -7.52 6.99
CA ALA A 251 11.77 -8.19 8.27
C ALA A 251 10.74 -9.33 8.27
N GLY A 252 10.01 -9.55 7.18
CA GLY A 252 9.05 -10.65 7.09
C GLY A 252 9.75 -12.01 7.07
N ILE A 253 9.34 -12.90 7.97
CA ILE A 253 9.75 -14.30 7.99
C ILE A 253 8.54 -15.14 7.58
N VAL A 254 8.67 -15.82 6.44
CA VAL A 254 7.80 -16.93 6.07
C VAL A 254 8.56 -18.21 6.38
N ALA A 255 8.03 -19.05 7.27
CA ALA A 255 8.70 -20.29 7.66
C ALA A 255 9.00 -21.15 6.41
N PRO A 256 10.26 -21.49 6.12
CA PRO A 256 10.64 -22.22 4.91
C PRO A 256 10.30 -23.71 4.98
N ASN A 257 9.97 -24.24 6.16
CA ASN A 257 9.90 -25.68 6.40
C ASN A 257 8.46 -26.19 6.30
N TYR A 258 7.94 -26.28 5.07
CA TYR A 258 7.01 -27.36 4.79
C TYR A 258 7.86 -28.58 4.42
N PRO A 259 7.88 -29.68 5.18
CA PRO A 259 8.59 -30.88 4.75
C PRO A 259 8.03 -31.33 3.40
N GLU A 260 8.84 -31.25 2.35
CA GLU A 260 8.49 -31.69 1.00
C GLU A 260 8.18 -33.19 0.91
N LYS A 261 8.51 -33.96 1.96
CA LYS A 261 8.41 -35.40 1.94
C LYS A 261 7.26 -35.92 2.80
N GLY A 262 6.20 -36.27 2.09
CA GLY A 262 5.52 -37.54 2.31
C GLY A 262 4.61 -37.62 3.52
N THR A 263 3.40 -37.07 3.42
CA THR A 263 2.19 -37.80 3.81
C THR A 263 1.02 -37.29 2.97
N SER A 264 0.23 -38.20 2.42
CA SER A 264 -1.00 -38.00 1.62
C SER A 264 -2.18 -37.41 2.43
N SER A 265 -1.87 -36.69 3.50
CA SER A 265 -2.83 -35.94 4.30
C SER A 265 -3.23 -34.70 3.51
N LYS A 266 -4.53 -34.51 3.28
CA LYS A 266 -5.14 -33.29 2.72
C LYS A 266 -4.92 -32.11 3.67
N SER A 267 -3.69 -31.64 3.81
CA SER A 267 -3.37 -30.42 4.56
C SER A 267 -4.12 -29.28 3.90
N LYS A 268 -5.02 -28.64 4.64
CA LYS A 268 -5.76 -27.48 4.13
C LYS A 268 -4.75 -26.41 3.70
N MET A 269 -4.91 -25.92 2.48
CA MET A 269 -4.11 -24.84 1.93
C MET A 269 -4.28 -23.61 2.83
N GLN A 270 -3.17 -23.09 3.36
CA GLN A 270 -3.19 -21.89 4.19
C GLN A 270 -3.34 -20.66 3.31
N SER A 271 -4.05 -19.67 3.84
CA SER A 271 -4.30 -18.41 3.15
C SER A 271 -3.72 -17.23 3.93
N MET A 272 -3.08 -16.31 3.21
CA MET A 272 -2.82 -14.96 3.69
C MET A 272 -3.94 -14.05 3.17
N LEU A 273 -4.48 -13.19 4.02
CA LEU A 273 -5.56 -12.27 3.67
C LEU A 273 -5.10 -10.82 3.80
N GLU A 274 -5.43 -9.96 2.85
CA GLU A 274 -5.41 -8.51 3.04
C GLU A 274 -6.85 -7.96 3.09
N LEU A 275 -7.15 -7.21 4.16
CA LEU A 275 -8.39 -6.46 4.31
C LEU A 275 -8.19 -5.01 3.88
N GLY A 276 -8.98 -4.54 2.93
CA GLY A 276 -8.92 -3.16 2.44
C GLY A 276 -7.66 -2.89 1.63
N SER A 277 -7.47 -3.64 0.55
CA SER A 277 -6.22 -3.63 -0.24
C SER A 277 -6.04 -2.34 -1.05
N GLY A 278 -7.08 -1.51 -1.17
CA GLY A 278 -7.06 -0.27 -1.95
C GLY A 278 -6.62 -0.52 -3.40
N CYS A 279 -5.59 0.20 -3.84
CA CYS A 279 -5.03 0.03 -5.18
C CYS A 279 -4.04 -1.15 -5.29
N GLY A 280 -3.77 -1.87 -4.19
CA GLY A 280 -3.07 -3.15 -4.23
C GLY A 280 -1.54 -3.09 -4.19
N LEU A 281 -0.92 -2.04 -3.64
CA LEU A 281 0.55 -2.02 -3.48
C LEU A 281 1.03 -3.19 -2.61
N PHE A 282 0.50 -3.31 -1.39
CA PHE A 282 0.90 -4.37 -0.48
C PHE A 282 0.57 -5.75 -1.05
N ALA A 283 -0.63 -5.94 -1.60
CA ALA A 283 -1.00 -7.14 -2.34
C ALA A 283 0.05 -7.53 -3.40
N THR A 284 0.45 -6.57 -4.24
CA THR A 284 1.45 -6.77 -5.30
C THR A 284 2.81 -7.17 -4.74
N VAL A 285 3.23 -6.56 -3.63
CA VAL A 285 4.50 -6.93 -2.96
C VAL A 285 4.41 -8.32 -2.36
N LEU A 286 3.29 -8.64 -1.70
CA LEU A 286 3.07 -9.94 -1.07
C LEU A 286 3.08 -11.08 -2.09
N VAL A 287 2.41 -10.93 -3.23
CA VAL A 287 2.43 -11.97 -4.28
C VAL A 287 3.81 -12.16 -4.91
N ASN A 288 4.64 -11.10 -4.95
CA ASN A 288 6.01 -11.18 -5.46
C ASN A 288 7.00 -11.76 -4.44
N LEU A 289 6.65 -11.74 -3.14
CA LEU A 289 7.37 -12.45 -2.08
C LEU A 289 7.08 -13.95 -2.05
N LEU A 290 5.86 -14.34 -2.40
CA LEU A 290 5.37 -15.71 -2.32
C LEU A 290 5.77 -16.71 -3.44
N PRO A 291 6.45 -16.40 -4.56
CA PRO A 291 6.82 -17.43 -5.53
C PRO A 291 7.72 -18.53 -4.96
N SER A 292 8.32 -18.32 -3.78
CA SER A 292 9.07 -19.34 -3.01
C SER A 292 8.18 -20.19 -2.08
N CYS A 293 6.88 -19.91 -1.98
CA CYS A 293 5.92 -20.52 -1.07
C CYS A 293 4.76 -21.12 -1.87
N THR A 294 5.03 -22.18 -2.64
CA THR A 294 4.10 -22.84 -3.59
C THR A 294 2.80 -23.41 -2.98
N LYS A 295 2.59 -23.28 -1.67
CA LYS A 295 1.48 -23.89 -0.92
C LYS A 295 0.57 -22.89 -0.20
N MET A 296 0.74 -21.58 -0.42
CA MET A 296 -0.12 -20.55 0.18
C MET A 296 -1.00 -19.85 -0.86
N THR A 297 -2.28 -19.72 -0.55
CA THR A 297 -3.21 -18.84 -1.28
C THR A 297 -3.05 -17.43 -0.75
N THR A 298 -3.15 -16.43 -1.63
CA THR A 298 -3.37 -15.05 -1.18
C THR A 298 -4.78 -14.62 -1.52
N ILE A 299 -5.43 -13.96 -0.57
CA ILE A 299 -6.77 -13.42 -0.74
C ILE A 299 -6.65 -11.92 -0.48
N PHE A 300 -7.00 -11.11 -1.47
CA PHE A 300 -7.00 -9.65 -1.39
C PHE A 300 -8.43 -9.16 -1.49
N THR A 301 -8.84 -8.36 -0.52
CA THR A 301 -10.22 -7.90 -0.44
C THR A 301 -10.32 -6.39 -0.46
N GLU A 302 -11.40 -5.91 -1.04
CA GLU A 302 -11.74 -4.50 -1.11
C GLU A 302 -13.26 -4.34 -1.37
N LYS A 303 -13.81 -3.14 -1.23
CA LYS A 303 -15.17 -2.83 -1.64
C LYS A 303 -15.39 -3.12 -3.13
N SER A 304 -16.62 -3.51 -3.47
CA SER A 304 -16.98 -3.98 -4.81
C SER A 304 -16.54 -3.02 -5.92
N GLU A 305 -16.75 -1.72 -5.73
CA GLU A 305 -16.40 -0.65 -6.67
C GLU A 305 -14.89 -0.49 -6.93
N CYS A 306 -14.04 -1.02 -6.05
CA CYS A 306 -12.58 -0.90 -6.14
C CYS A 306 -11.89 -2.22 -6.51
N THR A 307 -12.58 -3.36 -6.43
CA THR A 307 -12.01 -4.70 -6.76
C THR A 307 -11.43 -4.81 -8.17
N GLU A 308 -12.09 -4.21 -9.16
CA GLU A 308 -11.64 -4.24 -10.55
C GLU A 308 -10.27 -3.58 -10.71
N ARG A 309 -10.09 -2.42 -10.07
CA ARG A 309 -8.82 -1.69 -10.09
C ARG A 309 -7.70 -2.48 -9.42
N LEU A 310 -8.00 -3.07 -8.27
CA LEU A 310 -7.08 -3.95 -7.55
C LEU A 310 -6.62 -5.11 -8.45
N ARG A 311 -7.56 -5.76 -9.16
CA ARG A 311 -7.26 -6.84 -10.10
C ARG A 311 -6.37 -6.37 -11.26
N VAL A 312 -6.69 -5.24 -11.89
CA VAL A 312 -5.88 -4.66 -12.98
C VAL A 312 -4.45 -4.35 -12.53
N ASN A 313 -4.28 -3.78 -11.33
CA ASN A 313 -2.95 -3.53 -10.77
C ASN A 313 -2.19 -4.83 -10.49
N LEU A 314 -2.84 -5.87 -9.97
CA LEU A 314 -2.22 -7.17 -9.74
C LEU A 314 -1.80 -7.86 -11.05
N GLU A 315 -2.67 -7.87 -12.06
CA GLU A 315 -2.39 -8.45 -13.39
C GLU A 315 -1.22 -7.73 -14.08
N ARG A 316 -1.19 -6.39 -14.00
CA ARG A 316 -0.10 -5.56 -14.55
C ARG A 316 1.26 -5.93 -13.98
N ASN A 317 1.30 -6.40 -12.74
CA ASN A 317 2.52 -6.73 -12.01
C ASN A 317 2.79 -8.24 -11.94
N CYS A 318 2.27 -9.00 -12.92
CA CYS A 318 2.50 -10.44 -13.10
C CYS A 318 2.14 -11.27 -11.85
N SER A 319 1.00 -10.99 -11.23
CA SER A 319 0.54 -11.77 -10.09
C SER A 319 0.33 -13.25 -10.45
N PRO A 320 0.73 -14.20 -9.59
CA PRO A 320 0.53 -15.63 -9.81
C PRO A 320 -0.96 -15.98 -9.79
N GLN A 321 -1.33 -17.09 -10.43
CA GLN A 321 -2.71 -17.61 -10.45
C GLN A 321 -3.28 -17.89 -9.05
N SER A 322 -2.44 -17.96 -8.01
CA SER A 322 -2.85 -18.20 -6.61
C SER A 322 -3.34 -16.95 -5.87
N ALA A 323 -3.29 -15.77 -6.50
CA ALA A 323 -3.85 -14.53 -5.97
C ALA A 323 -5.35 -14.45 -6.27
N ILE A 324 -6.17 -14.40 -5.23
CA ILE A 324 -7.62 -14.28 -5.34
C ILE A 324 -8.03 -12.87 -4.92
N VAL A 325 -8.77 -12.18 -5.79
CA VAL A 325 -9.35 -10.86 -5.50
C VAL A 325 -10.85 -10.99 -5.29
N LEU A 326 -11.38 -10.48 -4.18
CA LEU A 326 -12.80 -10.59 -3.84
C LEU A 326 -13.39 -9.30 -3.28
N PRO A 327 -14.67 -9.01 -3.57
CA PRO A 327 -15.39 -7.97 -2.87
C PRO A 327 -15.67 -8.38 -1.42
N LEU A 328 -15.40 -7.48 -0.46
CA LEU A 328 -15.75 -7.67 0.95
C LEU A 328 -16.07 -6.34 1.62
N GLU A 329 -17.32 -6.15 2.03
CA GLU A 329 -17.70 -5.07 2.95
C GLU A 329 -17.55 -5.60 4.39
N TRP A 330 -16.87 -4.85 5.26
CA TRP A 330 -16.65 -5.31 6.64
C TRP A 330 -17.95 -5.32 7.45
N GLY A 331 -18.00 -6.20 8.46
CA GLY A 331 -19.18 -6.43 9.28
C GLY A 331 -20.30 -7.21 8.58
N MET A 332 -20.16 -7.49 7.28
CA MET A 332 -21.11 -8.31 6.52
C MET A 332 -20.72 -9.79 6.55
N THR A 333 -21.64 -10.65 6.07
CA THR A 333 -21.39 -12.09 5.93
C THR A 333 -20.17 -12.35 5.05
N LEU A 334 -19.28 -13.23 5.52
CA LEU A 334 -18.09 -13.62 4.76
C LEU A 334 -18.46 -14.39 3.48
N PRO A 335 -17.78 -14.14 2.36
CA PRO A 335 -17.89 -14.96 1.15
C PRO A 335 -17.65 -16.45 1.42
N ASP A 336 -18.32 -17.32 0.65
CA ASP A 336 -18.26 -18.78 0.80
C ASP A 336 -16.84 -19.35 0.75
N LEU A 337 -15.91 -18.67 0.07
CA LEU A 337 -14.49 -19.04 0.05
C LEU A 337 -13.93 -19.23 1.47
N PHE A 338 -14.31 -18.37 2.41
CA PHE A 338 -13.83 -18.40 3.80
C PHE A 338 -14.40 -19.55 4.62
N SER A 339 -15.40 -20.29 4.11
CA SER A 339 -15.88 -21.52 4.76
C SER A 339 -14.89 -22.69 4.63
N THR A 340 -14.02 -22.64 3.61
CA THR A 340 -13.04 -23.69 3.32
C THR A 340 -11.60 -23.23 3.49
N ALA A 341 -11.32 -21.94 3.25
CA ALA A 341 -10.01 -21.34 3.43
C ALA A 341 -9.60 -21.29 4.92
N VAL A 342 -8.33 -21.58 5.19
CA VAL A 342 -7.73 -21.44 6.53
C VAL A 342 -6.84 -20.20 6.51
N VAL A 343 -7.37 -19.07 6.96
CA VAL A 343 -6.62 -17.81 7.02
C VAL A 343 -5.73 -17.83 8.25
N SER A 344 -4.42 -17.90 8.06
CA SER A 344 -3.45 -17.90 9.16
C SER A 344 -2.96 -16.49 9.52
N VAL A 345 -2.95 -15.59 8.55
CA VAL A 345 -2.53 -14.19 8.73
C VAL A 345 -3.44 -13.24 7.96
N VAL A 346 -3.75 -12.12 8.60
CA VAL A 346 -4.45 -10.98 8.02
C VAL A 346 -3.52 -9.78 8.05
N PHE A 347 -3.44 -9.05 6.94
CA PHE A 347 -2.80 -7.75 6.84
C PHE A 347 -3.84 -6.67 6.60
N ALA A 348 -3.59 -5.49 7.14
CA ALA A 348 -4.43 -4.32 6.89
C ALA A 348 -3.57 -3.05 6.92
N ALA A 349 -3.67 -2.22 5.88
CA ALA A 349 -2.85 -1.01 5.74
C ALA A 349 -3.72 0.24 5.68
N ASP A 350 -3.58 1.11 6.69
CA ASP A 350 -4.31 2.37 6.88
C ASP A 350 -5.84 2.27 6.88
N VAL A 351 -6.40 1.10 7.21
CA VAL A 351 -7.86 0.87 7.22
C VAL A 351 -8.57 1.35 8.48
N LEU A 352 -7.82 1.55 9.57
CA LEU A 352 -8.35 1.94 10.87
C LEU A 352 -8.33 3.46 11.10
N TYR A 353 -8.28 4.29 10.06
CA TYR A 353 -8.26 5.76 10.19
C TYR A 353 -9.55 6.34 10.80
N ASN A 354 -10.69 5.70 10.59
CA ASN A 354 -11.99 6.10 11.11
C ASN A 354 -12.43 5.15 12.23
N TRP A 355 -12.53 5.66 13.46
CA TRP A 355 -12.93 4.86 14.63
C TRP A 355 -14.29 4.17 14.44
N ALA A 356 -15.23 4.80 13.73
CA ALA A 356 -16.55 4.22 13.47
C ALA A 356 -16.50 2.94 12.60
N ALA A 357 -15.42 2.72 11.84
CA ALA A 357 -15.25 1.52 11.02
C ALA A 357 -14.65 0.33 11.80
N HIS A 358 -14.14 0.54 13.01
CA HIS A 358 -13.44 -0.49 13.78
C HIS A 358 -14.37 -1.65 14.15
N GLU A 359 -15.60 -1.36 14.56
CA GLU A 359 -16.56 -2.39 14.95
C GLU A 359 -16.86 -3.36 13.79
N ALA A 360 -17.07 -2.82 12.58
CA ALA A 360 -17.27 -3.64 11.38
C ALA A 360 -16.02 -4.47 11.04
N PHE A 361 -14.83 -3.87 11.12
CA PHE A 361 -13.56 -4.57 10.91
C PHE A 361 -13.37 -5.73 11.90
N LEU A 362 -13.58 -5.48 13.19
CA LEU A 362 -13.49 -6.52 14.23
C LEU A 362 -14.56 -7.61 14.07
N ALA A 363 -15.78 -7.25 13.66
CA ALA A 363 -16.82 -8.24 13.36
C ALA A 363 -16.41 -9.17 12.20
N THR A 364 -15.73 -8.64 11.18
CA THR A 364 -15.14 -9.46 10.10
C THR A 364 -14.05 -10.40 10.63
N LEU A 365 -13.15 -9.91 11.49
CA LEU A 365 -12.12 -10.76 12.10
C LEU A 365 -12.73 -11.85 13.00
N ASP A 366 -13.74 -11.50 13.81
CA ASP A 366 -14.48 -12.47 14.62
C ASP A 366 -15.10 -13.54 13.72
N ALA A 367 -15.77 -13.16 12.62
CA ALA A 367 -16.33 -14.12 11.67
C ALA A 367 -15.27 -15.03 11.02
N LEU A 368 -14.08 -14.49 10.71
CA LEU A 368 -12.96 -15.27 10.19
C LEU A 368 -12.46 -16.30 11.20
N VAL A 369 -12.41 -15.95 12.49
CA VAL A 369 -12.08 -16.90 13.56
C VAL A 369 -13.16 -17.96 13.70
N HIS A 370 -14.44 -17.58 13.73
CA HIS A 370 -15.55 -18.52 13.93
C HIS A 370 -15.69 -19.52 12.79
N ASN A 371 -15.43 -19.11 11.54
CA ASN A 371 -15.48 -19.99 10.38
C ASN A 371 -14.34 -21.01 10.35
N GLN A 372 -13.24 -20.72 11.04
CA GLN A 372 -12.10 -21.61 11.13
C GLN A 372 -12.28 -22.55 12.34
N LYS A 373 -12.47 -23.86 12.08
CA LYS A 373 -12.62 -24.88 13.14
C LYS A 373 -11.48 -24.77 14.16
N SER A 374 -11.81 -24.46 15.42
CA SER A 374 -11.11 -24.42 16.74
C SER A 374 -9.57 -24.51 16.88
N SER A 375 -8.76 -24.54 15.82
CA SER A 375 -7.33 -24.87 15.86
C SER A 375 -6.46 -23.86 15.11
N THR A 376 -6.90 -22.61 14.96
CA THR A 376 -6.17 -21.62 14.15
C THR A 376 -5.74 -20.42 14.96
N ASN A 377 -4.43 -20.22 14.99
CA ASN A 377 -3.77 -19.05 15.54
C ASN A 377 -3.78 -17.94 14.47
N LEU A 378 -4.92 -17.25 14.33
CA LEU A 378 -5.05 -16.12 13.40
C LEU A 378 -4.22 -14.94 13.93
N GLN A 379 -3.23 -14.52 13.14
CA GLN A 379 -2.48 -13.30 13.41
C GLN A 379 -2.96 -12.16 12.53
N VAL A 380 -3.13 -10.97 13.11
CA VAL A 380 -3.53 -9.78 12.34
C VAL A 380 -2.45 -8.73 12.49
N PHE A 381 -1.90 -8.25 11.37
CA PHE A 381 -0.93 -7.17 11.34
C PHE A 381 -1.58 -5.94 10.71
N VAL A 382 -1.56 -4.83 11.46
CA VAL A 382 -2.17 -3.56 11.04
C VAL A 382 -1.11 -2.48 10.99
N ALA A 383 -0.84 -1.95 9.81
CA ALA A 383 -0.09 -0.70 9.66
C ALA A 383 -1.07 0.47 9.68
N HIS A 384 -0.90 1.41 10.60
CA HIS A 384 -1.81 2.53 10.78
C HIS A 384 -1.04 3.84 10.80
N LYS A 385 -1.36 4.76 9.89
CA LYS A 385 -0.85 6.13 9.99
C LYS A 385 -1.64 6.86 11.07
N ARG A 386 -0.94 7.47 12.03
CA ARG A 386 -1.56 8.24 13.11
C ARG A 386 -2.34 9.42 12.52
N ARG A 387 -3.66 9.25 12.42
CA ARG A 387 -4.61 10.23 11.87
C ARG A 387 -5.82 10.34 12.78
N GLY A 388 -6.32 11.56 12.93
CA GLY A 388 -7.47 11.85 13.79
C GLY A 388 -7.15 11.62 15.26
N LYS A 389 -7.67 12.49 16.14
CA LYS A 389 -7.35 12.38 17.57
C LYS A 389 -7.83 11.03 18.13
N ALA A 390 -9.07 10.64 17.82
CA ALA A 390 -9.70 9.45 18.39
C ALA A 390 -9.04 8.13 17.97
N SER A 391 -8.87 7.86 16.66
CA SER A 391 -8.34 6.55 16.25
C SER A 391 -6.90 6.35 16.71
N ALA A 392 -6.04 7.35 16.49
CA ALA A 392 -4.64 7.27 16.88
C ALA A 392 -4.44 7.21 18.41
N SER A 393 -5.24 7.94 19.20
CA SER A 393 -5.18 7.83 20.66
C SER A 393 -5.68 6.47 21.13
N ASN A 394 -6.83 6.04 20.64
CA ASN A 394 -7.46 4.81 21.10
C ASN A 394 -6.64 3.55 20.77
N LEU A 395 -6.04 3.46 19.58
CA LEU A 395 -5.12 2.35 19.25
C LEU A 395 -3.87 2.35 20.12
N ARG A 396 -3.35 3.53 20.49
CA ARG A 396 -2.24 3.66 21.44
C ARG A 396 -2.65 3.24 22.84
N ASP A 397 -3.82 3.66 23.29
CA ASP A 397 -4.36 3.31 24.61
C ASP A 397 -4.62 1.80 24.66
N LEU A 398 -5.13 1.20 23.59
CA LEU A 398 -5.31 -0.26 23.46
C LEU A 398 -3.97 -0.99 23.57
N ALA A 399 -2.95 -0.52 22.86
CA ALA A 399 -1.62 -1.12 22.87
C ALA A 399 -0.89 -0.99 24.22
N SER A 400 -1.17 0.07 24.98
CA SER A 400 -0.58 0.33 26.30
C SER A 400 -1.41 -0.23 27.46
N GLY A 401 -2.62 -0.72 27.21
CA GLY A 401 -3.55 -1.18 28.24
C GLY A 401 -4.28 -0.04 28.97
N ALA A 402 -4.16 1.20 28.49
CA ALA A 402 -4.83 2.38 29.05
C ALA A 402 -6.25 2.61 28.49
N PHE A 403 -6.71 1.76 27.57
CA PHE A 403 -8.02 1.93 26.92
C PHE A 403 -9.18 1.60 27.85
N ASP A 404 -10.10 2.56 28.00
CA ASP A 404 -11.36 2.41 28.72
C ASP A 404 -12.46 1.91 27.77
N PHE A 405 -12.77 0.62 27.88
CA PHE A 405 -13.78 -0.03 27.05
C PHE A 405 -15.20 0.52 27.25
N GLU A 406 -15.51 1.14 28.40
CA GLU A 406 -16.85 1.68 28.67
C GLU A 406 -17.05 3.03 27.98
N THR A 407 -16.03 3.88 27.97
CA THR A 407 -16.16 5.27 27.47
C THR A 407 -15.61 5.46 26.06
N GLN A 408 -14.57 4.73 25.66
CA GLN A 408 -13.86 4.99 24.41
C GLN A 408 -14.32 4.09 23.25
N CYS A 409 -15.04 3.01 23.51
CA CYS A 409 -15.49 2.11 22.44
C CYS A 409 -16.62 2.69 21.57
N GLY A 410 -17.32 3.72 22.06
CA GLY A 410 -18.38 4.39 21.30
C GLY A 410 -19.66 3.58 21.13
N VAL A 411 -19.79 2.44 21.81
CA VAL A 411 -21.02 1.63 21.79
C VAL A 411 -22.07 2.25 22.72
N ARG A 412 -23.30 2.44 22.23
CA ARG A 412 -24.40 3.01 23.02
C ARG A 412 -24.74 2.06 24.18
N LYS A 413 -25.00 2.62 25.38
CA LYS A 413 -25.49 1.87 26.55
C LYS A 413 -26.68 0.97 26.15
N GLY A 414 -26.54 -0.35 26.34
CA GLY A 414 -27.59 -1.35 26.13
C GLY A 414 -27.45 -2.26 24.91
N SER A 415 -26.38 -2.15 24.12
CA SER A 415 -26.13 -2.97 22.93
C SER A 415 -24.67 -3.38 22.88
N PHE A 416 -24.40 -4.66 22.60
CA PHE A 416 -23.12 -5.38 22.39
C PHE A 416 -21.85 -4.90 23.12
N SER A 417 -21.21 -5.79 23.88
CA SER A 417 -19.89 -5.55 24.48
C SER A 417 -18.86 -5.09 23.43
N CYS A 418 -18.03 -4.11 23.77
CA CYS A 418 -16.96 -3.61 22.93
C CYS A 418 -16.09 -4.73 22.35
N ARG A 419 -16.06 -4.95 21.03
CA ARG A 419 -15.29 -6.07 20.44
C ARG A 419 -13.79 -5.98 20.67
N TRP A 420 -13.25 -4.80 20.95
CA TRP A 420 -11.85 -4.66 21.34
C TRP A 420 -11.51 -5.48 22.60
N THR A 421 -12.47 -5.85 23.46
CA THR A 421 -12.21 -6.77 24.60
C THR A 421 -11.87 -8.19 24.17
N HIS A 422 -12.15 -8.56 22.91
CA HIS A 422 -11.78 -9.86 22.33
C HIS A 422 -10.38 -9.84 21.73
N TRP A 423 -9.78 -8.66 21.52
CA TRP A 423 -8.54 -8.51 20.75
C TRP A 423 -7.47 -7.80 21.57
N ARG A 424 -6.37 -8.51 21.85
CA ARG A 424 -5.17 -7.89 22.42
C ARG A 424 -4.42 -7.18 21.31
N THR A 425 -4.17 -5.90 21.52
CA THR A 425 -3.37 -5.06 20.61
C THR A 425 -1.95 -4.95 21.15
N GLN A 426 -0.96 -5.26 20.33
CA GLN A 426 0.45 -5.04 20.64
C GLN A 426 1.04 -4.12 19.57
N LYS A 427 1.59 -2.98 19.99
CA LYS A 427 2.40 -2.17 19.08
C LYS A 427 3.77 -2.84 18.91
N LEU A 428 4.15 -3.12 17.67
CA LEU A 428 5.45 -3.72 17.35
C LEU A 428 6.51 -2.63 17.20
N VAL A 429 6.26 -1.66 16.33
CA VAL A 429 7.23 -0.62 15.95
C VAL A 429 6.54 0.64 15.44
N SER A 430 7.31 1.74 15.33
CA SER A 430 6.92 2.99 14.66
C SER A 430 7.91 3.37 13.57
N PHE A 431 7.40 3.74 12.40
CA PHE A 431 8.20 4.30 11.30
C PHE A 431 7.60 5.65 10.92
N GLY A 432 8.24 6.74 11.34
CA GLY A 432 7.63 8.06 11.21
C GLY A 432 6.23 8.10 11.86
N PRO A 433 5.19 8.59 11.16
CA PRO A 433 3.80 8.65 11.63
C PRO A 433 3.06 7.32 11.58
N VAL A 434 3.66 6.23 11.09
CA VAL A 434 2.99 4.93 10.96
C VAL A 434 3.39 4.00 12.09
N ASP A 435 2.39 3.43 12.73
CA ASP A 435 2.54 2.40 13.75
C ASP A 435 2.18 1.03 13.16
N LEU A 436 3.00 0.02 13.44
CA LEU A 436 2.70 -1.37 13.13
C LEU A 436 2.19 -2.07 14.38
N PHE A 437 0.99 -2.64 14.31
CA PHE A 437 0.36 -3.37 15.39
C PHE A 437 0.19 -4.85 15.02
N LYS A 438 0.22 -5.70 16.05
CA LYS A 438 -0.24 -7.09 16.01
C LYS A 438 -1.50 -7.20 16.85
N LEU A 439 -2.57 -7.73 16.28
CA LEU A 439 -3.78 -8.10 17.00
C LEU A 439 -3.83 -9.62 17.18
N THR A 440 -4.18 -10.04 18.39
CA THR A 440 -4.33 -11.45 18.74
C THR A 440 -5.63 -11.65 19.50
N LEU A 441 -6.34 -12.74 19.22
CA LEU A 441 -7.57 -13.06 19.92
C LEU A 441 -7.27 -13.38 21.40
N THR A 442 -8.03 -12.77 22.30
CA THR A 442 -7.97 -13.04 23.74
C THR A 442 -8.94 -14.18 24.05
N VAL A 443 -8.40 -15.33 24.46
CA VAL A 443 -9.21 -16.47 24.90
C VAL A 443 -9.46 -16.34 26.40
N TRP A 444 -10.72 -16.10 26.78
CA TRP A 444 -11.14 -16.06 28.19
C TRP A 444 -11.55 -17.47 28.63
N CYS A 445 -10.82 -18.07 29.57
CA CYS A 445 -11.24 -19.32 30.20
C CYS A 445 -11.97 -19.00 31.52
N LYS A 446 -12.99 -19.80 31.88
CA LYS A 446 -13.91 -19.55 33.02
C LYS A 446 -13.23 -19.42 34.39
N GLU A 447 -11.97 -19.84 34.53
CA GLU A 447 -11.21 -19.81 35.79
C GLU A 447 -10.29 -18.59 35.94
N GLY A 448 -10.32 -17.64 35.00
CA GLY A 448 -9.52 -16.42 35.02
C GLY A 448 -8.82 -16.13 33.69
N ILE A 449 -8.17 -14.97 33.60
CA ILE A 449 -7.32 -14.64 32.45
C ILE A 449 -6.07 -15.54 32.51
N ILE A 450 -6.06 -16.62 31.74
CA ILE A 450 -4.84 -17.42 31.54
C ILE A 450 -4.04 -16.74 30.43
N GLN A 451 -2.87 -16.19 30.78
CA GLN A 451 -1.88 -15.79 29.79
C GLN A 451 -1.33 -17.05 29.12
N LEU A 452 -1.75 -17.33 27.90
CA LEU A 452 -1.09 -18.34 27.07
C LEU A 452 0.16 -17.68 26.44
N SER A 453 1.31 -17.81 27.10
CA SER A 453 2.61 -17.72 26.43
C SER A 453 2.97 -19.13 25.93
N MET A 454 3.41 -19.24 24.68
CA MET A 454 3.48 -20.51 23.94
C MET A 454 4.59 -21.49 24.38
N ASP A 455 5.34 -21.23 25.44
CA ASP A 455 6.49 -22.09 25.78
C ASP A 455 6.15 -23.26 26.71
N SER A 456 4.91 -23.39 27.19
CA SER A 456 4.54 -24.56 27.99
C SER A 456 3.07 -24.94 27.93
N LEU A 457 2.87 -26.23 27.65
CA LEU A 457 1.76 -27.11 28.02
C LEU A 457 0.62 -27.37 27.03
N ALA A 458 0.50 -28.68 26.78
CA ALA A 458 -0.59 -29.43 26.20
C ALA A 458 -2.00 -28.90 26.52
N TYR A 459 -2.79 -28.77 25.45
CA TYR A 459 -4.22 -28.52 25.45
C TYR A 459 -4.98 -29.34 26.51
N SER A 460 -5.43 -28.67 27.57
CA SER A 460 -6.58 -29.13 28.36
C SER A 460 -7.86 -28.86 27.55
N LYS A 461 -8.67 -29.90 27.33
CA LYS A 461 -9.90 -29.90 26.51
C LYS A 461 -11.06 -29.06 27.09
N THR A 462 -10.82 -28.10 27.98
CA THR A 462 -11.90 -27.43 28.74
C THR A 462 -12.12 -25.94 28.48
N CYS A 463 -11.33 -25.26 27.65
CA CYS A 463 -11.68 -23.89 27.24
C CYS A 463 -12.75 -23.93 26.12
N PHE A 464 -14.01 -23.97 26.53
CA PHE A 464 -15.16 -23.79 25.64
C PHE A 464 -15.28 -22.30 25.24
N PHE A 465 -15.35 -22.03 23.93
CA PHE A 465 -15.83 -20.75 23.40
C PHE A 465 -17.26 -20.50 23.88
N TRP A 466 -17.44 -19.59 24.83
CA TRP A 466 -18.77 -19.12 25.23
C TRP A 466 -18.98 -17.73 24.64
N THR A 467 -19.81 -17.63 23.60
CA THR A 467 -20.49 -16.38 23.29
C THR A 467 -21.53 -16.16 24.40
N ARG A 468 -21.38 -15.12 25.22
CA ARG A 468 -22.43 -14.72 26.16
C ARG A 468 -23.68 -14.38 25.34
N ARG A 469 -24.72 -15.22 25.37
CA ARG A 469 -26.08 -14.76 25.05
C ARG A 469 -26.50 -13.80 26.17
N PRO A 470 -27.04 -12.61 25.84
CA PRO A 470 -27.62 -11.75 26.86
C PRO A 470 -28.86 -12.46 27.46
N LEU A 471 -28.97 -12.42 28.79
CA LEU A 471 -30.16 -12.82 29.54
C LEU A 471 -31.28 -11.81 29.32
#